data_AF-A0A074J759-F1
#
_entry.id   AF-A0A074J759-F1
#
_cell.length_a   1.000
_cell.length_b   1.000
_cell.length_c   1.000
_cell.angle_alpha   90.00
_cell.angle_beta   90.00
_cell.angle_gamma   90.00
#
_symmetry.space_group_name_H-M   'P 1'
#
loop_
_entity.id
_entity.type
_entity.pdbx_description
1 polymer ?
#
loop_
_entity_poly.entity_id
_entity_poly.type
_entity_poly.pdbx_seq_one_letter_code
_entity_poly.pdbx_strand_id
1 'polypeptide(L)'
;MDSARRRWTDDAMDQQRDTESLLPARDRFLLLMILVVGVVLSTMIGVAGKLYLDANGVPTVGWGRGVQLMVPVVIWAEVPYLVYFLVAQIFMRRALRTDRATVPRVRVVLLGGLIGLAAVVGYTLFGMVTYVGPGGFGEMVAMMLALSMFTLPWLIFKAAVGAVIGALLGGLLARVLAERRS
;
A
#
# COMPACT_ATOMS: atom_id res chain seq x y z
N MET A 1 -19.57 4.31 49.92
CA MET A 1 -20.29 3.67 48.79
C MET A 1 -19.94 4.28 47.44
N ASP A 2 -19.58 5.57 47.35
CA ASP A 2 -19.23 6.21 46.05
C ASP A 2 -17.91 5.77 45.42
N SER A 3 -16.93 5.30 46.20
CA SER A 3 -15.63 4.86 45.70
C SER A 3 -15.68 3.51 44.97
N ALA A 4 -16.60 2.63 45.34
CA ALA A 4 -16.80 1.34 44.68
C ALA A 4 -17.56 1.49 43.35
N ARG A 5 -18.48 2.46 43.28
CA ARG A 5 -19.23 2.73 42.05
C ARG A 5 -18.36 3.38 40.97
N ARG A 6 -17.46 4.30 41.35
CA ARG A 6 -16.49 4.90 40.42
C ARG A 6 -15.52 3.87 39.83
N ARG A 7 -14.94 3.01 40.68
CA ARG A 7 -14.03 1.94 40.25
C ARG A 7 -14.67 1.01 39.22
N TRP A 8 -15.94 0.66 39.38
CA TRP A 8 -16.64 -0.21 38.45
C TRP A 8 -16.90 0.45 37.08
N THR A 9 -17.18 1.75 37.05
CA THR A 9 -17.27 2.51 35.79
C THR A 9 -15.92 2.66 35.11
N ASP A 10 -14.84 2.88 35.86
CA ASP A 10 -13.50 3.03 35.30
C ASP A 10 -13.02 1.68 34.72
N ASP A 11 -13.20 0.57 35.44
CA ASP A 11 -12.85 -0.78 34.98
C ASP A 11 -13.69 -1.21 33.76
N ALA A 12 -14.97 -0.83 33.69
CA ALA A 12 -15.83 -1.09 32.54
C ALA A 12 -15.43 -0.25 31.31
N MET A 13 -15.00 1.00 31.52
CA MET A 13 -14.50 1.85 30.44
C MET A 13 -13.13 1.39 29.92
N ASP A 14 -12.26 0.89 30.79
CA ASP A 14 -10.96 0.33 30.41
C ASP A 14 -11.12 -1.02 29.70
N GLN A 15 -12.02 -1.90 30.15
CA GLN A 15 -12.35 -3.12 29.41
C GLN A 15 -12.99 -2.82 28.04
N GLN A 16 -13.80 -1.78 27.94
CA GLN A 16 -14.38 -1.37 26.65
C GLN A 16 -13.32 -0.77 25.72
N ARG A 17 -12.33 -0.03 26.24
CA ARG A 17 -11.13 0.40 25.49
C ARG A 17 -10.27 -0.77 25.02
N ASP A 18 -10.09 -1.78 25.86
CA ASP A 18 -9.29 -2.96 25.53
C ASP A 18 -9.99 -3.85 24.48
N THR A 19 -11.32 -3.87 24.50
CA THR A 19 -12.14 -4.60 23.51
C THR A 19 -12.31 -3.82 22.20
N GLU A 20 -12.33 -2.48 22.23
CA GLU A 20 -12.41 -1.63 21.04
C GLU A 20 -11.06 -1.46 20.31
N SER A 21 -9.93 -1.68 20.97
CA SER A 21 -8.61 -1.33 20.43
C SER A 21 -7.98 -2.39 19.52
N LEU A 22 -8.52 -3.62 19.50
CA LEU A 22 -7.87 -4.74 18.82
C LEU A 22 -8.69 -5.19 17.60
N LEU A 23 -8.38 -4.63 16.43
CA LEU A 23 -8.82 -5.15 15.13
C LEU A 23 -8.69 -6.69 15.10
N PRO A 24 -9.64 -7.46 14.54
CA PRO A 24 -9.47 -8.90 14.39
C PRO A 24 -8.13 -9.24 13.70
N ALA A 25 -7.50 -10.36 14.07
CA ALA A 25 -6.16 -10.72 13.57
C ALA A 25 -6.06 -10.69 12.02
N ARG A 26 -7.13 -11.12 11.34
CA ARG A 26 -7.25 -11.08 9.87
C ARG A 26 -7.18 -9.67 9.29
N ASP A 27 -7.73 -8.68 9.98
CA ASP A 27 -7.76 -7.29 9.53
C ASP A 27 -6.41 -6.61 9.75
N ARG A 28 -5.73 -6.93 10.86
CA ARG A 28 -4.34 -6.51 11.08
C ARG A 28 -3.42 -7.08 10.03
N PHE A 29 -3.58 -8.37 9.70
CA PHE A 29 -2.80 -9.01 8.66
C PHE A 29 -2.98 -8.31 7.31
N LEU A 30 -4.22 -8.01 6.89
CA LEU A 30 -4.49 -7.26 5.66
C LEU A 30 -3.80 -5.90 5.65
N LEU A 31 -3.89 -5.15 6.75
CA LEU A 31 -3.26 -3.83 6.86
C LEU A 31 -1.73 -3.92 6.83
N LEU A 32 -1.13 -4.89 7.51
CA LEU A 32 0.32 -5.14 7.43
C LEU A 32 0.73 -5.54 6.01
N MET A 33 -0.10 -6.33 5.33
CA MET A 33 0.15 -6.75 3.95
C MET A 33 0.26 -5.55 3.00
N ILE A 34 -0.56 -4.50 3.20
CA ILE A 34 -0.48 -3.26 2.41
C ILE A 34 0.93 -2.64 2.49
N LEU A 35 1.53 -2.61 3.69
CA LEU A 35 2.87 -2.04 3.90
C LEU A 35 3.99 -2.96 3.40
N VAL A 36 3.80 -4.28 3.47
CA VAL A 36 4.82 -5.24 3.03
C VAL A 36 4.87 -5.31 1.50
N VAL A 37 3.73 -5.14 0.82
CA VAL A 37 3.63 -5.21 -0.64
C VAL A 37 4.49 -4.15 -1.31
N GLY A 38 4.57 -2.92 -0.80
CA GLY A 38 5.37 -1.86 -1.42
C GLY A 38 6.87 -2.21 -1.48
N VAL A 39 7.43 -2.69 -0.37
CA VAL A 39 8.82 -3.13 -0.28
C VAL A 39 9.10 -4.34 -1.17
N VAL A 40 8.24 -5.37 -1.10
CA VAL A 40 8.39 -6.59 -1.90
C VAL A 40 8.29 -6.28 -3.39
N LEU A 41 7.28 -5.51 -3.80
CA LEU A 41 7.08 -5.13 -5.19
C LEU A 41 8.28 -4.35 -5.73
N SER A 42 8.77 -3.37 -4.97
CA SER A 42 9.94 -2.56 -5.38
C SER A 42 11.18 -3.42 -5.58
N THR A 43 11.39 -4.40 -4.70
CA THR A 43 12.51 -5.35 -4.81
C THR A 43 12.37 -6.24 -6.04
N MET A 44 11.19 -6.80 -6.26
CA MET A 44 10.91 -7.63 -7.44
C MET A 44 11.10 -6.85 -8.74
N ILE A 45 10.67 -5.59 -8.78
CA ILE A 45 10.81 -4.73 -9.96
C ILE A 45 12.27 -4.35 -10.20
N GLY A 46 13.05 -4.08 -9.16
CA GLY A 46 14.49 -3.84 -9.30
C GLY A 46 15.19 -5.03 -9.96
N VAL A 47 14.87 -6.25 -9.53
CA VAL A 47 15.42 -7.48 -10.12
C VAL A 47 14.91 -7.67 -11.55
N ALA A 48 13.60 -7.55 -11.78
CA ALA A 48 12.99 -7.72 -13.09
C ALA A 48 13.51 -6.70 -14.12
N GLY A 49 13.68 -5.45 -13.71
CA GLY A 49 14.21 -4.38 -14.56
C GLY A 49 15.66 -4.64 -14.95
N LYS A 50 16.51 -5.12 -14.01
CA LYS A 50 17.88 -5.52 -14.35
C LYS A 50 17.91 -6.68 -15.35
N LEU A 51 17.14 -7.75 -15.09
CA LEU A 51 17.05 -8.89 -16.01
C LEU A 51 16.55 -8.47 -17.40
N TYR A 52 15.58 -7.56 -17.46
CA TYR A 52 15.08 -6.99 -18.70
C TYR A 52 16.17 -6.23 -19.45
N LEU A 53 16.92 -5.35 -18.79
CA LEU A 53 18.00 -4.58 -19.40
C LEU A 53 19.13 -5.49 -19.90
N ASP A 54 19.55 -6.47 -19.08
CA ASP A 54 20.57 -7.45 -19.43
C ASP A 54 20.15 -8.27 -20.66
N ALA A 55 18.88 -8.69 -20.74
CA ALA A 55 18.33 -9.42 -21.88
C ALA A 55 18.28 -8.57 -23.18
N ASN A 56 18.21 -7.24 -23.06
CA ASN A 56 18.21 -6.32 -24.19
C ASN A 56 19.61 -5.74 -24.50
N GLY A 57 20.66 -6.28 -23.88
CA GLY A 57 22.04 -5.84 -24.11
C GLY A 57 22.35 -4.43 -23.59
N VAL A 58 21.52 -3.88 -22.70
CA VAL A 58 21.75 -2.57 -22.08
C VAL A 58 22.70 -2.74 -20.89
N PRO A 59 23.83 -2.02 -20.84
CA PRO A 59 24.76 -2.11 -19.72
C PRO A 59 24.09 -1.74 -18.39
N THR A 60 24.17 -2.63 -17.40
CA THR A 60 23.62 -2.40 -16.06
C THR A 60 24.71 -2.20 -15.02
N VAL A 61 24.40 -1.48 -13.95
CA VAL A 61 25.31 -1.33 -12.81
C VAL A 61 25.42 -2.64 -12.03
N GLY A 62 26.55 -2.82 -11.36
CA GLY A 62 26.76 -3.93 -10.42
C GLY A 62 25.77 -3.87 -9.25
N TRP A 63 25.44 -5.04 -8.70
CA TRP A 63 24.41 -5.21 -7.66
C TRP A 63 24.62 -4.31 -6.44
N GLY A 64 25.86 -4.14 -5.95
CA GLY A 64 26.14 -3.29 -4.78
C GLY A 64 25.72 -1.83 -4.98
N ARG A 65 26.05 -1.25 -6.15
CA ARG A 65 25.63 0.11 -6.50
C ARG A 65 24.13 0.18 -6.82
N GLY A 66 23.59 -0.87 -7.43
CA GLY A 66 22.15 -1.00 -7.68
C GLY A 66 21.32 -0.94 -6.40
N VAL A 67 21.72 -1.65 -5.34
CA VAL A 67 21.05 -1.63 -4.03
C VAL A 67 21.08 -0.22 -3.43
N GLN A 68 22.23 0.45 -3.44
CA GLN A 68 22.36 1.82 -2.90
C GLN A 68 21.41 2.81 -3.60
N LEU A 69 21.25 2.69 -4.92
CA LEU A 69 20.33 3.51 -5.70
C LEU A 69 18.86 3.13 -5.49
N MET A 70 18.57 1.85 -5.20
CA MET A 70 17.21 1.38 -4.96
C MET A 70 16.66 1.80 -3.60
N VAL A 71 17.49 1.92 -2.55
CA VAL A 71 17.03 2.32 -1.21
C VAL A 71 16.17 3.60 -1.23
N PRO A 72 16.62 4.75 -1.79
CA PRO A 72 15.80 5.95 -1.84
C PRO A 72 14.54 5.77 -2.70
N VAL A 73 14.59 4.94 -3.75
CA VAL A 73 13.45 4.63 -4.61
C VAL A 73 12.39 3.83 -3.86
N VAL A 74 12.79 2.84 -3.06
CA VAL A 74 11.86 2.04 -2.23
C VAL A 74 11.17 2.95 -1.21
N ILE A 75 11.93 3.79 -0.50
CA ILE A 75 11.36 4.73 0.48
C ILE A 75 10.34 5.66 -0.19
N TRP A 76 10.68 6.21 -1.35
CA TRP A 76 9.80 7.09 -2.12
C TRP A 76 8.53 6.37 -2.60
N ALA A 77 8.67 5.14 -3.11
CA ALA A 77 7.56 4.33 -3.60
C ALA A 77 6.67 3.75 -2.49
N GLU A 78 7.15 3.73 -1.24
CA GLU A 78 6.38 3.28 -0.08
C GLU A 78 5.35 4.32 0.39
N VAL A 79 5.56 5.60 0.08
CA VAL A 79 4.69 6.70 0.53
C VAL A 79 3.22 6.49 0.15
N PRO A 80 2.87 6.12 -1.11
CA PRO A 80 1.49 5.80 -1.46
C PRO A 80 0.88 4.62 -0.67
N TYR A 81 1.67 3.60 -0.33
CA TYR A 81 1.21 2.46 0.47
C TYR A 81 0.94 2.88 1.91
N LEU A 82 1.77 3.76 2.47
CA LEU A 82 1.52 4.33 3.79
C LEU A 82 0.22 5.16 3.81
N VAL A 83 0.00 6.00 2.80
CA VAL A 83 -1.24 6.77 2.66
C VAL A 83 -2.44 5.82 2.52
N TYR A 84 -2.33 4.81 1.67
CA TYR A 84 -3.39 3.82 1.46
C TYR A 84 -3.68 3.02 2.73
N PHE A 85 -2.66 2.64 3.49
CA PHE A 85 -2.79 1.98 4.79
C PHE A 85 -3.59 2.83 5.78
N LEU A 86 -3.29 4.12 5.91
CA LEU A 86 -4.01 5.03 6.79
C LEU A 86 -5.49 5.14 6.39
N VAL A 87 -5.76 5.26 5.08
CA VAL A 87 -7.12 5.28 4.55
C VAL A 87 -7.83 3.95 4.84
N ALA A 88 -7.20 2.81 4.57
CA ALA A 88 -7.74 1.48 4.82
C ALA A 88 -8.07 1.27 6.31
N GLN A 89 -7.24 1.76 7.22
CA GLN A 89 -7.52 1.72 8.67
C GLN A 89 -8.79 2.47 9.01
N ILE A 90 -8.98 3.68 8.48
CA ILE A 90 -10.18 4.50 8.73
C ILE A 90 -11.43 3.77 8.23
N PHE A 91 -11.39 3.25 7.00
CA PHE A 91 -12.52 2.52 6.41
C PHE A 91 -12.86 1.25 7.19
N MET A 92 -11.86 0.45 7.60
CA MET A 92 -12.07 -0.76 8.39
C MET A 92 -12.66 -0.47 9.78
N ARG A 93 -12.13 0.55 10.48
CA ARG A 93 -12.67 0.98 11.78
C ARG A 93 -14.11 1.46 11.65
N ARG A 94 -14.41 2.22 10.59
CA ARG A 94 -15.78 2.70 10.33
C ARG A 94 -16.74 1.54 10.04
N ALA A 95 -16.33 0.57 9.22
CA ALA A 95 -17.15 -0.61 8.91
C ALA A 95 -17.47 -1.43 10.16
N LEU A 96 -16.48 -1.65 11.04
CA LEU A 96 -16.67 -2.37 12.30
C LEU A 96 -17.61 -1.65 13.28
N ARG A 97 -17.64 -0.31 13.27
CA ARG A 97 -18.55 0.50 14.09
C ARG A 97 -19.98 0.54 13.56
N THR A 98 -20.16 0.48 12.24
CA THR A 98 -21.49 0.58 11.62
C THR A 98 -22.19 -0.77 11.58
N ASP A 99 -21.59 -1.77 10.94
CA ASP A 99 -22.16 -3.11 10.81
C ASP A 99 -21.08 -4.13 10.44
N ARG A 100 -20.89 -5.14 11.29
CA ARG A 100 -19.91 -6.21 11.08
C ARG A 100 -20.17 -7.01 9.80
N ALA A 101 -21.40 -7.08 9.30
CA ALA A 101 -21.72 -7.78 8.07
C ALA A 101 -21.13 -7.09 6.82
N THR A 102 -20.78 -5.80 6.90
CA THR A 102 -20.18 -5.05 5.78
C THR A 102 -18.67 -5.27 5.63
N VAL A 103 -18.00 -5.77 6.68
CA VAL A 103 -16.54 -5.95 6.73
C VAL A 103 -15.99 -6.82 5.59
N PRO A 104 -16.58 -7.98 5.24
CA PRO A 104 -16.09 -8.79 4.12
C PRO A 104 -16.08 -8.02 2.80
N ARG A 105 -17.10 -7.19 2.54
CA ARG A 105 -17.18 -6.37 1.33
C ARG A 105 -16.09 -5.29 1.32
N VAL A 106 -15.87 -4.63 2.45
CA VAL A 106 -14.81 -3.62 2.59
C VAL A 106 -13.43 -4.25 2.35
N ARG A 107 -13.17 -5.47 2.86
CA ARG A 107 -11.91 -6.19 2.57
C ARG A 107 -11.68 -6.42 1.08
N VAL A 108 -12.70 -6.86 0.33
CA VAL A 108 -12.57 -7.09 -1.12
C VAL A 108 -12.30 -5.78 -1.85
N VAL A 109 -12.97 -4.69 -1.47
CA VAL A 109 -12.73 -3.35 -2.03
C VAL A 109 -11.30 -2.88 -1.74
N LEU A 110 -10.82 -3.09 -0.51
CA LEU A 110 -9.45 -2.74 -0.13
C LEU A 110 -8.40 -3.60 -0.84
N LEU A 111 -8.66 -4.89 -1.06
CA LEU A 111 -7.78 -5.74 -1.85
C LEU A 111 -7.74 -5.30 -3.32
N GLY A 112 -8.89 -4.99 -3.90
CA GLY A 112 -8.96 -4.44 -5.26
C GLY A 112 -8.16 -3.14 -5.37
N GLY A 113 -8.31 -2.23 -4.41
CA GLY A 113 -7.55 -0.99 -4.38
C GLY A 113 -6.05 -1.19 -4.19
N LEU A 114 -5.63 -2.15 -3.34
CA LEU A 114 -4.22 -2.52 -3.21
C LEU A 114 -3.63 -3.05 -4.52
N ILE A 115 -4.38 -3.86 -5.27
CA ILE A 115 -3.93 -4.37 -6.58
C ILE A 115 -3.78 -3.21 -7.58
N GLY A 116 -4.76 -2.31 -7.64
CA GLY A 116 -4.70 -1.13 -8.52
C GLY A 116 -3.56 -0.18 -8.16
N LEU A 117 -3.33 0.04 -6.86
CA LEU A 117 -2.19 0.78 -6.33
C LEU A 117 -0.86 0.13 -6.76
N ALA A 118 -0.72 -1.17 -6.52
CA ALA A 118 0.47 -1.94 -6.85
C ALA A 118 0.77 -1.93 -8.36
N ALA A 119 -0.26 -2.02 -9.21
CA ALA A 119 -0.08 -1.94 -10.65
C ALA A 119 0.48 -0.58 -11.09
N VAL A 120 -0.05 0.52 -10.55
CA VAL A 120 0.39 1.87 -10.94
C VAL A 120 1.79 2.20 -10.40
N VAL A 121 2.03 1.90 -9.12
CA VAL A 121 3.37 2.10 -8.53
C VAL A 121 4.38 1.19 -9.23
N GLY A 122 4.01 -0.06 -9.50
CA GLY A 122 4.87 -1.01 -10.19
C GLY A 122 5.21 -0.58 -11.62
N TYR A 123 4.23 -0.13 -12.39
CA TYR A 123 4.46 0.44 -13.71
C TYR A 123 5.42 1.64 -13.67
N THR A 124 5.21 2.54 -12.70
CA THR A 124 6.06 3.73 -12.52
C THR A 124 7.49 3.34 -12.18
N LEU A 125 7.67 2.43 -11.22
CA LEU A 125 8.97 1.93 -10.79
C LEU A 125 9.70 1.21 -11.93
N PHE A 126 9.00 0.38 -12.69
CA PHE A 126 9.60 -0.33 -13.82
C PHE A 126 10.16 0.67 -14.84
N GLY A 127 9.39 1.70 -15.20
CA GLY A 127 9.85 2.76 -16.09
C GLY A 127 11.07 3.53 -15.57
N MET A 128 11.20 3.69 -14.24
CA MET A 128 12.38 4.31 -13.63
C MET A 128 13.61 3.40 -13.69
N VAL A 129 13.46 2.12 -13.34
CA VAL A 129 14.56 1.14 -13.32
C VAL A 129 15.08 0.87 -14.74
N THR A 130 14.19 0.88 -15.74
CA THR A 130 14.56 0.67 -17.14
C THR A 130 14.91 1.97 -17.89
N TYR A 131 15.15 3.08 -17.19
CA TYR A 131 15.49 4.35 -17.83
C TYR A 131 16.89 4.29 -18.48
N VAL A 132 16.97 4.63 -19.78
CA VAL A 132 18.17 4.51 -20.63
C VAL A 132 18.74 5.89 -21.04
N GLY A 133 18.57 6.92 -20.20
CA GLY A 133 19.18 8.24 -20.46
C GLY A 133 20.70 8.27 -20.24
N PRO A 134 21.36 9.42 -20.48
CA PRO A 134 22.82 9.57 -20.42
C PRO A 134 23.45 9.15 -19.09
N GLY A 135 22.78 9.41 -17.96
CA GLY A 135 23.20 8.96 -16.64
C GLY A 135 22.43 7.74 -16.10
N GLY A 136 21.60 7.13 -16.95
CA GLY A 136 20.85 5.91 -16.67
C GLY A 136 20.03 5.99 -15.38
N PHE A 137 19.90 4.85 -14.68
CA PHE A 137 19.13 4.78 -13.43
C PHE A 137 19.61 5.78 -12.37
N GLY A 138 20.92 6.07 -12.30
CA GLY A 138 21.46 7.03 -11.33
C GLY A 138 20.95 8.46 -11.54
N GLU A 139 20.89 8.92 -12.78
CA GLU A 139 20.29 10.22 -13.14
C GLU A 139 18.81 10.27 -12.78
N MET A 140 18.05 9.21 -13.10
CA MET A 140 16.64 9.11 -12.73
C MET A 140 16.42 9.24 -11.22
N VAL A 141 17.23 8.55 -10.40
CA VAL A 141 17.17 8.65 -8.93
C VAL A 141 17.53 10.06 -8.46
N ALA A 142 18.57 10.68 -9.03
CA ALA A 142 18.97 12.04 -8.68
C ALA A 142 17.85 13.06 -9.02
N MET A 143 17.24 12.96 -10.20
CA MET A 143 16.11 13.79 -10.62
C MET A 143 14.89 13.57 -9.72
N MET A 144 14.57 12.31 -9.37
CA MET A 144 13.48 11.97 -8.46
C MET A 144 13.65 12.68 -7.11
N LEU A 145 14.86 12.63 -6.54
CA LEU A 145 15.17 13.26 -5.26
C LEU A 145 15.16 14.79 -5.34
N ALA A 146 15.80 15.35 -6.37
CA ALA A 146 15.87 16.79 -6.59
C ALA A 146 14.49 17.42 -6.82
N LEU A 147 13.62 16.69 -7.53
CA LEU A 147 12.24 17.11 -7.84
C LEU A 147 11.21 16.44 -6.93
N SER A 148 11.61 15.96 -5.74
CA SER A 148 10.74 15.24 -4.81
C SER A 148 9.46 16.00 -4.47
N MET A 149 9.54 17.33 -4.38
CA MET A 149 8.38 18.21 -4.16
C MET A 149 7.29 18.09 -5.23
N PHE A 150 7.64 17.64 -6.44
CA PHE A 150 6.70 17.41 -7.55
C PHE A 150 6.46 15.93 -7.81
N THR A 151 7.50 15.10 -7.74
CA THR A 151 7.41 13.67 -8.06
C THR A 151 6.59 12.92 -7.02
N LEU A 152 6.71 13.24 -5.72
CA LEU A 152 5.91 12.60 -4.66
C LEU A 152 4.41 12.91 -4.81
N PRO A 153 3.95 14.18 -4.89
CA PRO A 153 2.53 14.46 -5.10
C PRO A 153 1.97 13.82 -6.37
N TRP A 154 2.76 13.82 -7.45
CA TRP A 154 2.35 13.19 -8.71
C TRP A 154 2.22 11.67 -8.60
N LEU A 155 3.15 11.02 -7.90
CA LEU A 155 3.06 9.59 -7.60
C LEU A 155 1.82 9.30 -6.77
N ILE A 156 1.58 10.05 -5.69
CA ILE A 156 0.41 9.89 -4.81
C ILE A 156 -0.88 10.05 -5.62
N PHE A 157 -0.95 11.05 -6.50
CA PHE A 157 -2.11 11.26 -7.36
C PHE A 157 -2.37 10.06 -8.28
N LYS A 158 -1.36 9.60 -9.04
CA LYS A 158 -1.48 8.42 -9.91
C LYS A 158 -1.87 7.17 -9.11
N ALA A 159 -1.20 6.95 -7.99
CA ALA A 159 -1.46 5.85 -7.07
C ALA A 159 -2.89 5.88 -6.54
N ALA A 160 -3.41 7.06 -6.18
CA ALA A 160 -4.78 7.24 -5.75
C ALA A 160 -5.77 6.90 -6.87
N VAL A 161 -5.51 7.34 -8.11
CA VAL A 161 -6.33 6.95 -9.28
C VAL A 161 -6.33 5.44 -9.47
N GLY A 162 -5.16 4.80 -9.42
CA GLY A 162 -5.02 3.34 -9.51
C GLY A 162 -5.80 2.61 -8.40
N ALA A 163 -5.66 3.07 -7.16
CA ALA A 163 -6.35 2.51 -6.01
C ALA A 163 -7.87 2.66 -6.11
N VAL A 164 -8.36 3.80 -6.60
CA VAL A 164 -9.81 4.02 -6.81
C VAL A 164 -10.34 3.08 -7.89
N ILE A 165 -9.67 2.98 -9.04
CA ILE A 165 -10.08 2.07 -10.12
C ILE A 165 -10.08 0.62 -9.61
N GLY A 166 -9.01 0.20 -8.93
CA GLY A 166 -8.92 -1.13 -8.33
C GLY A 166 -10.01 -1.40 -7.31
N ALA A 167 -10.33 -0.43 -6.46
CA ALA A 167 -11.39 -0.54 -5.46
C ALA A 167 -12.78 -0.65 -6.10
N LEU A 168 -13.04 0.07 -7.19
CA LEU A 168 -14.27 -0.03 -7.97
C LEU A 168 -14.43 -1.44 -8.58
N LEU A 169 -13.37 -1.96 -9.20
CA LEU A 169 -13.35 -3.32 -9.76
C LEU A 169 -13.54 -4.39 -8.68
N GLY A 170 -12.87 -4.24 -7.53
CA GLY A 170 -13.07 -5.11 -6.37
C GLY A 170 -14.50 -5.03 -5.83
N GLY A 171 -15.10 -3.84 -5.82
CA GLY A 171 -16.50 -3.63 -5.44
C GLY A 171 -17.49 -4.31 -6.38
N LEU A 172 -17.24 -4.27 -7.70
CA LEU A 172 -18.03 -4.98 -8.70
C LEU A 172 -17.92 -6.49 -8.51
N LEU A 173 -16.70 -7.01 -8.32
CA LEU A 173 -16.47 -8.43 -8.03
C LEU A 173 -17.20 -8.89 -6.78
N ALA A 174 -17.17 -8.10 -5.71
CA ALA A 174 -17.89 -8.41 -4.47
C ALA A 174 -19.41 -8.52 -4.67
N ARG A 175 -19.99 -7.69 -5.55
CA ARG A 175 -21.42 -7.76 -5.90
C ARG A 175 -21.75 -9.05 -6.64
N VAL A 176 -20.98 -9.37 -7.69
CA VAL A 176 -21.16 -10.60 -8.49
C VAL A 176 -21.02 -11.85 -7.62
N LEU A 177 -20.08 -11.87 -6.67
CA LEU A 177 -19.90 -12.99 -5.75
C LEU A 177 -21.05 -13.14 -4.74
N ALA A 178 -21.70 -12.04 -4.36
CA ALA A 178 -22.86 -12.08 -3.47
C ALA A 178 -24.08 -12.66 -4.19
N GLU A 179 -24.33 -12.24 -5.44
CA GLU A 179 -25.44 -12.72 -6.29
C GLU A 179 -25.34 -14.22 -6.59
N ARG A 180 -24.13 -14.79 -6.66
CA ARG A 180 -23.95 -16.24 -6.87
C ARG A 180 -24.22 -17.11 -5.65
N ARG A 181 -24.39 -16.53 -4.46
CA ARG A 181 -24.60 -17.27 -3.20
C ARG A 181 -26.05 -17.24 -2.72
N SER A 182 -26.90 -16.41 -3.31
CA SER A 182 -28.35 -16.35 -3.11
C SER A 182 -29.06 -17.24 -4.12
#